data_AF-A0A1B6VM25-F1
#
_entry.id   AF-A0A1B6VM25-F1
#
_cell.length_a   1.000
_cell.length_b   1.000
_cell.length_c   1.000
_cell.angle_alpha   90.00
_cell.angle_beta   90.00
_cell.angle_gamma   90.00
#
_symmetry.space_group_name_H-M   'P 1'
#
loop_
_entity.id
_entity.type
_entity.pdbx_description
1 polymer ?
#
loop_
_entity_poly.entity_id
_entity_poly.type
_entity_poly.pdbx_seq_one_letter_code
_entity_poly.pdbx_strand_id
1 'polypeptide(L)'
;MYLRSVSFFVALFSVSASASAACKQSPFSLELPIQRMDERLQNLAHQTGCFVEVDPALLGAMKAPAVSGVLTPRQAFSRSLKGSGLRYRFVKDHWKITSQSQTTDHPIHDSFVQPW
;
A
#
# COMPACT_ATOMS: atom_id res chain seq x y z
N MET A 1 54.74 -23.08 37.66
CA MET A 1 55.12 -22.13 36.58
C MET A 1 53.88 -21.93 35.71
N TYR A 2 53.26 -20.75 35.75
CA TYR A 2 52.00 -20.42 35.03
C TYR A 2 52.24 -20.18 33.54
N LEU A 3 51.28 -20.54 32.69
CA LEU A 3 51.02 -19.87 31.40
C LEU A 3 49.53 -20.10 31.06
N ARG A 4 48.57 -19.31 31.57
CA ARG A 4 48.08 -18.01 31.08
C ARG A 4 48.06 -17.90 29.55
N SER A 5 46.89 -18.12 28.95
CA SER A 5 46.33 -17.25 27.90
C SER A 5 44.93 -17.74 27.53
N VAL A 6 43.89 -17.02 27.97
CA VAL A 6 42.55 -17.13 27.41
C VAL A 6 42.34 -15.85 26.61
N SER A 7 42.49 -15.95 25.29
CA SER A 7 42.22 -14.85 24.36
C SER A 7 40.72 -14.72 24.17
N PHE A 8 40.09 -13.77 24.85
CA PHE A 8 38.71 -13.36 24.56
C PHE A 8 38.71 -12.37 23.39
N PHE A 9 38.51 -12.88 22.18
CA PHE A 9 38.12 -12.05 21.03
C PHE A 9 36.63 -11.71 21.17
N VAL A 10 36.32 -10.52 21.68
CA VAL A 10 34.95 -9.99 21.67
C VAL A 10 34.72 -9.29 20.33
N ALA A 11 34.15 -10.01 19.37
CA ALA A 11 33.68 -9.45 18.12
C ALA A 11 32.33 -8.74 18.37
N LEU A 12 32.36 -7.41 18.38
CA LEU A 12 31.16 -6.55 18.39
C LEU A 12 30.47 -6.63 17.02
N PHE A 13 29.57 -7.60 16.85
CA PHE A 13 28.67 -7.65 15.70
C PHE A 13 27.57 -6.60 15.89
N SER A 14 27.68 -5.48 15.17
CA SER A 14 26.60 -4.49 15.10
C SER A 14 25.50 -5.03 14.18
N VAL A 15 24.42 -5.53 14.76
CA VAL A 15 23.19 -5.88 14.02
C VAL A 15 22.55 -4.57 13.53
N SER A 16 22.61 -4.33 12.22
CA SER A 16 21.79 -3.29 11.59
C SER A 16 20.35 -3.79 11.53
N ALA A 17 19.46 -3.20 12.31
CA ALA A 17 18.03 -3.47 12.19
C ALA A 17 17.53 -2.86 10.87
N SER A 18 17.25 -3.71 9.88
CA SER A 18 16.54 -3.29 8.67
C SER A 18 15.15 -2.81 9.07
N ALA A 19 14.93 -1.49 9.07
CA ALA A 19 13.60 -0.93 9.18
C ALA A 19 12.85 -1.27 7.89
N SER A 20 12.16 -2.41 7.87
CA SER A 20 11.08 -2.61 6.93
C SER A 20 10.06 -1.53 7.22
N ALA A 21 9.89 -0.57 6.29
CA ALA A 21 8.86 0.46 6.40
C ALA A 21 7.50 -0.23 6.32
N ALA A 22 7.03 -0.72 7.47
CA ALA A 22 5.73 -1.33 7.58
C ALA A 22 4.68 -0.23 7.41
N CYS A 23 3.72 -0.49 6.53
CA CYS A 23 2.56 0.35 6.32
C CYS A 23 1.99 0.89 7.64
N LYS A 24 1.93 2.21 7.80
CA LYS A 24 1.27 2.82 8.95
C LYS A 24 -0.22 2.48 8.88
N GLN A 25 -0.74 1.78 9.90
CA GLN A 25 -2.16 1.43 9.99
C GLN A 25 -2.94 2.29 11.00
N SER A 26 -2.22 3.05 11.85
CA SER A 26 -2.81 3.91 12.88
C SER A 26 -3.47 5.15 12.29
N PRO A 27 -4.49 5.73 12.96
CA PRO A 27 -5.06 7.02 12.56
C PRO A 27 -4.02 8.13 12.47
N PHE A 28 -4.21 9.07 11.55
CA PHE A 28 -3.36 10.25 11.37
C PHE A 28 -4.20 11.44 10.92
N SER A 29 -3.73 12.65 11.24
CA SER A 29 -4.35 13.87 10.71
C SER A 29 -4.03 14.00 9.24
N LEU A 30 -5.08 14.18 8.42
CA LEU A 30 -4.97 14.36 6.98
C LEU A 30 -5.80 15.57 6.59
N GLU A 31 -5.23 16.42 5.75
CA GLU A 31 -5.94 17.52 5.12
C GLU A 31 -5.47 17.63 3.68
N LEU A 32 -6.34 17.29 2.74
CA LEU A 32 -6.06 17.29 1.32
C LEU A 32 -7.19 18.01 0.57
N PRO A 33 -6.87 19.02 -0.26
CA PRO A 33 -7.86 19.71 -1.07
C PRO A 33 -8.37 18.84 -2.23
N ILE A 34 -9.30 19.38 -3.02
CA ILE A 34 -9.67 18.81 -4.32
C ILE A 34 -8.43 18.87 -5.22
N GLN A 35 -8.02 17.72 -5.74
CA GLN A 35 -6.81 17.61 -6.56
C GLN A 35 -6.93 16.44 -7.54
N ARG A 36 -5.92 16.27 -8.39
CA ARG A 36 -5.89 15.14 -9.34
C ARG A 36 -5.75 13.81 -8.59
N MET A 37 -6.33 12.74 -9.14
CA MET A 37 -6.38 11.45 -8.46
C MET A 37 -4.98 10.82 -8.28
N ASP A 38 -4.08 10.99 -9.25
CA ASP A 38 -2.69 10.55 -9.16
C ASP A 38 -1.92 11.24 -8.03
N GLU A 39 -2.06 12.56 -7.92
CA GLU A 39 -1.48 13.35 -6.82
C GLU A 39 -2.08 12.93 -5.48
N ARG A 40 -3.37 12.61 -5.43
CA ARG A 40 -4.01 12.08 -4.22
C ARG A 40 -3.41 10.74 -3.78
N LEU A 41 -3.22 9.79 -4.69
CA LEU A 41 -2.66 8.49 -4.35
C LEU A 41 -1.20 8.59 -3.91
N GLN A 42 -0.41 9.46 -4.57
CA GLN A 42 0.97 9.76 -4.15
C GLN A 42 1.00 10.34 -2.73
N ASN A 43 0.17 11.35 -2.44
CA ASN A 43 0.08 11.93 -1.10
C ASN A 43 -0.29 10.88 -0.04
N LEU A 44 -1.22 9.97 -0.32
CA LEU A 44 -1.56 8.89 0.60
C LEU A 44 -0.41 7.89 0.79
N ALA A 45 0.33 7.56 -0.27
CA ALA A 45 1.52 6.71 -0.17
C ALA A 45 2.57 7.34 0.76
N HIS A 46 2.86 8.64 0.58
CA HIS A 46 3.78 9.37 1.44
C HIS A 46 3.32 9.45 2.90
N GLN A 47 2.05 9.77 3.14
CA GLN A 47 1.51 9.92 4.50
C GLN A 47 1.44 8.60 5.28
N THR A 48 1.18 7.49 4.58
CA THR A 48 1.03 6.17 5.19
C THR A 48 2.32 5.36 5.18
N GLY A 49 3.31 5.75 4.39
CA GLY A 49 4.50 4.94 4.09
C GLY A 49 4.18 3.67 3.31
N CYS A 50 2.96 3.53 2.78
CA CYS A 50 2.53 2.36 2.04
C CYS A 50 2.77 2.52 0.55
N PHE A 51 3.27 1.46 -0.08
CA PHE A 51 3.22 1.37 -1.54
C PHE A 51 1.75 1.33 -2.03
N VAL A 52 1.50 2.00 -3.16
CA VAL A 52 0.19 2.03 -3.82
C VAL A 52 0.38 1.53 -5.25
N GLU A 53 -0.07 0.30 -5.50
CA GLU A 53 -0.12 -0.30 -6.82
C GLU A 53 -1.37 0.17 -7.57
N VAL A 54 -1.18 0.79 -8.73
CA VAL A 54 -2.26 1.26 -9.59
C VAL A 54 -1.77 1.33 -11.03
N ASP A 55 -2.64 1.00 -11.99
CA ASP A 55 -2.41 1.31 -13.40
C ASP A 55 -2.71 2.80 -13.66
N PRO A 56 -1.71 3.63 -14.05
CA PRO A 56 -1.91 5.05 -14.32
C PRO A 56 -2.97 5.34 -15.39
N ALA A 57 -3.20 4.42 -16.33
CA ALA A 57 -4.22 4.58 -17.37
C ALA A 57 -5.64 4.66 -16.76
N LEU A 58 -5.86 4.10 -15.56
CA LEU A 58 -7.13 4.16 -14.84
C LEU A 58 -7.39 5.52 -14.18
N LEU A 59 -6.34 6.32 -13.95
CA LEU A 59 -6.43 7.55 -13.15
C LEU A 59 -6.81 8.78 -13.98
N GLY A 60 -6.44 8.80 -15.26
CA GLY A 60 -6.84 9.82 -16.24
C GLY A 60 -6.90 11.26 -15.71
N ALA A 61 -7.92 12.01 -16.14
CA ALA A 61 -8.22 13.35 -15.63
C ALA A 61 -9.16 13.34 -14.39
N MET A 62 -9.21 12.24 -13.64
CA MET A 62 -10.09 12.12 -12.47
C MET A 62 -9.65 13.07 -11.35
N LYS A 63 -10.65 13.61 -10.65
CA LYS A 63 -10.43 14.44 -9.46
C LYS A 63 -10.83 13.68 -8.20
N ALA A 64 -9.99 13.79 -7.17
CA ALA A 64 -10.31 13.35 -5.82
C ALA A 64 -11.01 14.48 -5.05
N PRO A 65 -12.06 14.17 -4.26
CA PRO A 65 -12.73 15.16 -3.42
C PRO A 65 -11.85 15.63 -2.27
N ALA A 66 -12.14 16.80 -1.70
CA ALA A 66 -11.49 17.25 -0.48
C ALA A 66 -11.71 16.25 0.67
N VAL A 67 -10.67 15.99 1.45
CA VAL A 67 -10.71 15.09 2.61
C VAL A 67 -9.94 15.72 3.75
N SER A 68 -10.59 15.81 4.91
CA SER A 68 -9.97 16.31 6.13
C SER A 68 -10.36 15.47 7.35
N GLY A 69 -9.53 15.55 8.39
CA GLY A 69 -9.76 14.99 9.72
C GLY A 69 -8.73 13.93 10.12
N VAL A 70 -8.96 13.32 11.29
CA VAL A 70 -8.14 12.20 11.77
C VAL A 70 -8.72 10.90 11.21
N LEU A 71 -7.98 10.25 10.32
CA LEU A 71 -8.44 9.10 9.54
C LEU A 71 -7.47 7.94 9.64
N THR A 72 -8.00 6.71 9.65
CA THR A 72 -7.19 5.54 9.34
C THR A 72 -6.83 5.53 7.84
N PRO A 73 -5.76 4.84 7.42
CA PRO A 73 -5.42 4.72 6.00
C PRO A 73 -6.59 4.21 5.17
N ARG A 74 -7.30 3.19 5.66
CA ARG A 74 -8.49 2.63 5.00
C ARG A 74 -9.57 3.70 4.78
N GLN A 75 -9.84 4.53 5.79
CA GLN A 75 -10.79 5.63 5.67
C GLN A 75 -10.31 6.70 4.69
N ALA A 76 -9.01 7.01 4.71
CA ALA A 76 -8.41 7.97 3.79
C ALA A 76 -8.55 7.52 2.33
N PHE A 77 -8.23 6.25 2.01
CA PHE A 77 -8.46 5.69 0.67
C PHE A 77 -9.94 5.67 0.30
N SER A 78 -10.81 5.22 1.21
CA SER A 78 -12.26 5.18 0.98
C SER A 78 -12.84 6.55 0.61
N ARG A 79 -12.49 7.60 1.36
CA ARG A 79 -12.98 8.96 1.11
C ARG A 79 -12.36 9.55 -0.16
N SER A 80 -11.09 9.28 -0.42
CA SER A 80 -10.37 9.80 -1.59
C SER A 80 -10.87 9.21 -2.91
N LEU A 81 -11.34 7.96 -2.90
CA LEU A 81 -11.85 7.25 -4.08
C LEU A 81 -13.37 7.33 -4.22
N LYS A 82 -14.04 8.13 -3.40
CA LYS A 82 -15.49 8.27 -3.45
C LYS A 82 -15.91 8.88 -4.80
N GLY A 83 -16.77 8.18 -5.52
CA GLY A 83 -17.32 8.63 -6.80
C GLY A 83 -16.40 8.44 -8.01
N SER A 84 -15.21 7.84 -7.86
CA SER A 84 -14.27 7.65 -8.98
C SER A 84 -14.48 6.38 -9.80
N GLY A 85 -15.38 5.48 -9.41
CA GLY A 85 -15.50 4.17 -10.06
C GLY A 85 -14.34 3.23 -9.77
N LEU A 86 -13.43 3.58 -8.85
CA LEU A 86 -12.30 2.74 -8.43
C LEU A 86 -12.65 1.92 -7.17
N ARG A 87 -11.89 0.86 -6.95
CA ARG A 87 -11.86 0.03 -5.74
C ARG A 87 -10.45 0.00 -5.18
N TYR A 88 -10.36 -0.19 -3.87
CA TYR A 88 -9.09 -0.38 -3.17
C TYR A 88 -9.12 -1.69 -2.38
N ARG A 89 -7.99 -2.38 -2.32
CA ARG A 89 -7.77 -3.55 -1.46
C ARG A 89 -6.39 -3.44 -0.83
N PHE A 90 -6.25 -3.93 0.39
CA PHE A 90 -4.94 -4.07 1.03
C PHE A 90 -4.43 -5.49 0.78
N VAL A 91 -3.32 -5.63 0.05
CA VAL A 91 -2.75 -6.91 -0.33
C VAL A 91 -1.39 -7.04 0.35
N LYS A 92 -1.32 -7.93 1.36
CA LYS A 92 -0.13 -8.21 2.19
C LYS A 92 0.40 -6.96 2.92
N ASP A 93 1.03 -6.05 2.20
CA ASP A 93 1.78 -4.89 2.68
C ASP A 93 1.56 -3.62 1.85
N HIS A 94 0.71 -3.64 0.82
CA HIS A 94 0.47 -2.49 -0.05
C HIS A 94 -1.01 -2.33 -0.41
N TRP A 95 -1.35 -1.16 -0.93
CA TRP A 95 -2.68 -0.88 -1.44
C TRP A 95 -2.71 -1.14 -2.94
N LYS A 96 -3.68 -1.95 -3.39
CA LYS A 96 -3.95 -2.16 -4.81
C LYS A 96 -5.23 -1.43 -5.20
N ILE A 97 -5.14 -0.57 -6.20
CA ILE A 97 -6.27 0.19 -6.75
C ILE A 97 -6.64 -0.38 -8.11
N THR A 98 -7.91 -0.74 -8.27
CA THR A 98 -8.44 -1.32 -9.52
C THR A 98 -9.73 -0.62 -9.93
N SER A 99 -10.10 -0.71 -11.21
CA SER A 99 -11.44 -0.31 -11.63
C SER A 99 -12.49 -1.28 -11.07
N GLN A 100 -13.69 -0.75 -10.79
CA GLN A 100 -14.86 -1.55 -10.41
C GLN A 100 -15.21 -2.62 -11.44
N SER A 101 -15.09 -2.30 -12.73
CA SER A 101 -15.41 -3.23 -13.83
C SER A 101 -14.37 -4.34 -14.02
N GLN A 102 -13.14 -4.15 -13.52
CA GLN A 102 -12.03 -5.08 -13.65
C GLN A 102 -11.96 -6.09 -12.49
N THR A 103 -12.92 -6.06 -11.55
CA THR A 103 -12.93 -7.00 -10.40
C THR A 103 -13.49 -8.39 -10.78
N THR A 104 -13.94 -8.56 -12.02
CA THR A 104 -14.30 -9.84 -12.64
C THR A 104 -13.13 -10.36 -13.47
N ASP A 105 -12.24 -11.14 -12.86
CA ASP A 105 -11.44 -12.13 -13.59
C ASP A 105 -11.14 -13.32 -12.66
N HIS A 106 -12.19 -14.09 -12.37
CA HIS A 106 -12.05 -15.53 -12.26
C HIS A 106 -12.69 -16.05 -13.56
N PRO A 107 -11.91 -16.52 -14.53
CA PRO A 107 -12.49 -17.24 -15.65
C PRO A 107 -12.91 -18.61 -15.10
N ILE A 108 -14.09 -18.67 -14.47
CA ILE A 108 -14.87 -19.91 -14.47
C ILE A 108 -15.48 -19.98 -15.88
N HIS A 109 -14.64 -20.38 -16.82
CA HIS A 109 -15.07 -21.09 -18.01
C HIS A 109 -14.80 -22.59 -17.76
N ASP A 110 -15.25 -23.08 -16.60
CA ASP A 110 -15.73 -24.45 -16.53
C ASP A 110 -16.86 -24.59 -17.57
N SER A 111 -16.85 -25.69 -18.31
CA SER A 111 -17.84 -26.09 -19.33
C SER A 111 -17.56 -25.66 -20.76
N PHE A 112 -16.50 -26.21 -21.36
CA PHE A 112 -16.65 -26.70 -22.74
C PHE A 112 -16.17 -28.15 -22.82
N VAL A 113 -17.12 -29.06 -22.72
CA VAL A 113 -17.03 -30.46 -23.14
C VAL A 113 -16.47 -30.50 -24.56
N GLN A 114 -15.33 -31.15 -24.78
CA GLN A 114 -14.85 -31.48 -26.12
C GLN A 114 -15.29 -32.91 -26.46
N PRO A 115 -16.16 -33.11 -27.46
CA PRO A 115 -16.33 -34.42 -28.06
C PRO A 115 -15.32 -34.58 -29.20
N TRP A 116 -14.32 -35.42 -28.99
CA TRP A 116 -13.80 -36.36 -29.98
C TRP A 116 -12.92 -37.40 -29.29
#